data_AF-A0A925GA24-F1
#
_entry.id   AF-A0A925GA24-F1
#
_cell.length_a   1.000
_cell.length_b   1.000
_cell.length_c   1.000
_cell.angle_alpha   90.00
_cell.angle_beta   90.00
_cell.angle_gamma   90.00
#
_symmetry.space_group_name_H-M   'P 1'
#
loop_
_entity.id
_entity.type
_entity.pdbx_description
1 polymer ?
#
loop_
_entity_poly.entity_id
_entity_poly.type
_entity_poly.pdbx_seq_one_letter_code
_entity_poly.pdbx_strand_id
1 'polypeptide(L)'
;TNISSGLPYIQTGQGFYVKAKPGGGTITFTESCKSVLASPDRLLGKPSEEIFQSATFLSSEINSKKAGNFIRLELSNSKNTDEAIIVFTEGANAAYSTGDAVYFTGSTVSLSSLTTDMQNVAINFMPAVDQITEVKLKADAAVSGKVKLKFTDIHLPKDFEVFLEDDYLHTLTNVRSHCVYEFIIDKANPATFGSARFSIIIKDNSPVLMVNEMNVYPNPVNNILNVTVPAGNIKDVKWTVYDVMGNKWLSGAGVKPDVGDLPAGLYLIKFIDTRNNRVVGRSKFLKE
;
A
#
# COMPACT_ATOMS: atom_id res chain seq x y z
N THR A 1 27.03 21.81 -12.10
CA THR A 1 26.28 20.63 -12.59
C THR A 1 24.90 21.10 -12.99
N ASN A 2 24.65 21.15 -14.29
CA ASN A 2 23.38 21.62 -14.84
C ASN A 2 22.30 20.57 -14.56
N ILE A 3 21.22 20.98 -13.91
CA ILE A 3 19.98 20.20 -13.83
C ILE A 3 19.11 20.73 -14.97
N SER A 4 19.00 19.99 -16.07
CA SER A 4 18.02 20.31 -17.11
C SER A 4 16.68 19.69 -16.71
N SER A 5 15.89 20.38 -15.89
CA SER A 5 14.45 20.27 -16.04
C SER A 5 14.12 20.90 -17.39
N GLY A 6 13.26 20.29 -18.21
CA GLY A 6 12.88 20.77 -19.54
C GLY A 6 12.16 22.14 -19.59
N LEU A 7 12.32 22.97 -18.56
CA LEU A 7 11.90 24.35 -18.46
C LEU A 7 13.04 25.13 -17.80
N PRO A 8 13.81 25.95 -18.56
CA PRO A 8 14.91 26.76 -18.01
C PRO A 8 14.43 27.96 -17.17
N TYR A 9 13.12 28.09 -16.94
CA TYR A 9 12.49 29.21 -16.25
C TYR A 9 11.47 28.70 -15.23
N ILE A 10 11.47 29.31 -14.04
CA ILE A 10 10.44 29.11 -13.02
C ILE A 10 9.37 30.18 -13.24
N GLN A 11 8.13 29.76 -13.53
CA GLN A 11 7.04 30.71 -13.75
C GLN A 11 6.56 31.34 -12.43
N THR A 12 5.91 32.50 -12.51
CA THR A 12 5.30 33.13 -11.34
C THR A 12 4.25 32.21 -10.70
N GLY A 13 4.37 31.97 -9.40
CA GLY A 13 3.48 31.07 -8.64
C GLY A 13 3.94 29.61 -8.60
N GLN A 14 5.03 29.24 -9.27
CA GLN A 14 5.65 27.92 -9.14
C GLN A 14 6.70 27.91 -8.02
N GLY A 15 6.65 26.89 -7.16
CA GLY A 15 7.68 26.61 -6.17
C GLY A 15 8.61 25.47 -6.61
N PHE A 16 9.79 25.38 -6.01
CA PHE A 16 10.73 24.27 -6.19
C PHE A 16 11.46 23.99 -4.88
N TYR A 17 12.00 22.78 -4.75
CA TYR A 17 12.81 22.38 -3.60
C TYR A 17 14.28 22.29 -3.99
N VAL A 18 15.18 22.59 -3.04
CA VAL A 18 16.62 22.51 -3.25
C VAL A 18 17.22 21.56 -2.22
N LYS A 19 18.07 20.64 -2.68
CA LYS A 19 18.83 19.71 -1.82
C LYS A 19 20.33 19.91 -2.07
N ALA A 20 21.06 20.29 -1.02
CA ALA A 20 22.52 20.40 -1.07
C ALA A 20 23.20 19.03 -0.87
N LYS A 21 24.40 18.86 -1.44
CA LYS A 21 25.25 17.68 -1.18
C LYS A 21 25.93 17.79 0.21
N PRO A 22 26.47 16.68 0.76
CA PRO A 22 27.32 16.72 1.95
C PRO A 22 28.48 17.72 1.75
N GLY A 23 28.70 18.61 2.72
CA GLY A 23 29.59 19.78 2.58
C GLY A 23 28.85 21.11 2.35
N GLY A 24 27.52 21.07 2.19
CA GLY A 24 26.68 22.26 2.07
C GLY A 24 26.62 22.82 0.65
N GLY A 25 25.91 23.93 0.50
CA GLY A 25 25.77 24.65 -0.76
C GLY A 25 24.75 25.78 -0.62
N THR A 26 25.07 26.94 -1.17
CA THR A 26 24.16 28.09 -1.23
C THR A 26 23.59 28.20 -2.63
N ILE A 27 22.29 28.45 -2.73
CA ILE A 27 21.67 28.94 -3.95
C ILE A 27 21.45 30.45 -3.77
N THR A 28 22.03 31.24 -4.67
CA THR A 28 21.89 32.70 -4.64
C THR A 28 21.13 33.12 -5.88
N PHE A 29 19.97 33.74 -5.67
CA PHE A 29 19.22 34.38 -6.73
C PHE A 29 19.70 35.83 -6.84
N THR A 30 20.33 36.16 -7.97
CA THR A 30 20.70 37.53 -8.29
C THR A 30 19.71 38.11 -9.30
N GLU A 31 19.68 39.44 -9.42
CA GLU A 31 18.84 40.12 -10.41
C GLU A 31 19.13 39.66 -11.84
N SER A 32 20.37 39.27 -12.14
CA SER A 32 20.77 38.71 -13.44
C SER A 32 20.16 37.34 -13.76
N CYS A 33 19.58 36.64 -12.77
CA CYS A 33 18.87 35.38 -12.99
C CYS A 33 17.42 35.58 -13.48
N LYS A 34 16.91 36.82 -13.49
CA LYS A 34 15.58 37.11 -14.04
C LYS A 34 15.61 36.95 -15.57
N SER A 35 14.66 36.22 -16.11
CA SER A 35 14.42 36.23 -17.55
C SER A 35 13.82 37.57 -17.95
N VAL A 36 14.61 38.42 -18.60
CA VAL A 36 14.17 39.74 -19.10
C VAL A 36 13.62 39.68 -20.53
N LEU A 37 13.76 38.53 -21.20
CA LEU A 37 13.32 38.31 -22.59
C LEU A 37 12.04 37.45 -22.69
N ALA A 38 11.67 36.73 -21.64
CA ALA A 38 10.44 35.96 -21.61
C ALA A 38 9.29 36.79 -21.01
N SER A 39 8.20 36.98 -21.75
CA SER A 39 6.93 37.37 -21.12
C SER A 39 6.43 36.17 -20.32
N PRO A 40 6.28 36.26 -19.00
CA PRO A 40 5.73 35.16 -18.22
C PRO A 40 4.30 34.89 -18.68
N ASP A 41 3.93 33.61 -18.79
CA ASP A 41 2.55 33.23 -18.99
C ASP A 41 1.77 33.66 -17.75
N ARG A 42 0.94 34.69 -17.92
CA ARG A 42 0.14 35.22 -16.82
C ARG A 42 -0.91 34.17 -16.49
N LEU A 43 -0.96 33.74 -15.23
CA LEU A 43 -1.99 32.82 -14.72
C LEU A 43 -3.43 33.31 -14.97
N LEU A 44 -3.61 34.61 -15.25
CA LEU A 44 -4.88 35.25 -15.60
C LEU A 44 -4.89 35.87 -17.02
N GLY A 45 -3.94 35.51 -17.88
CA GLY A 45 -3.91 35.97 -19.28
C GLY A 45 -4.93 35.21 -20.12
N LYS A 46 -5.65 35.90 -21.02
CA LYS A 46 -6.55 35.23 -21.96
C LYS A 46 -5.71 34.23 -22.80
N PRO A 47 -6.09 32.95 -22.90
CA PRO A 47 -5.40 32.01 -23.78
C PRO A 47 -5.50 32.46 -25.25
N SER A 48 -4.45 32.20 -26.04
CA SER A 48 -4.62 32.12 -27.50
C SER A 48 -5.56 30.95 -27.80
N GLU A 49 -6.46 31.12 -28.78
CA GLU A 49 -7.58 30.18 -29.05
C GLU A 49 -7.15 28.74 -29.38
N GLU A 50 -5.85 28.48 -29.58
CA GLU A 50 -5.34 27.19 -30.04
C GLU A 50 -5.03 26.17 -28.92
N ILE A 51 -4.99 26.56 -27.63
CA ILE A 51 -4.54 25.65 -26.55
C ILE A 51 -5.67 24.75 -26.01
N PHE A 52 -6.94 25.02 -26.32
CA PHE A 52 -8.07 24.24 -25.79
C PHE A 52 -8.38 22.94 -26.54
N GLN A 53 -7.67 22.61 -27.63
CA GLN A 53 -7.91 21.36 -28.37
C GLN A 53 -7.00 20.19 -27.96
N SER A 54 -6.07 20.37 -27.02
CA SER A 54 -5.12 19.31 -26.61
C SER A 54 -5.22 18.87 -25.14
N ALA A 55 -6.30 19.21 -24.43
CA ALA A 55 -6.57 18.69 -23.08
C ALA A 55 -7.26 17.30 -23.07
N THR A 56 -7.48 16.70 -24.24
CA THR A 56 -8.13 15.39 -24.41
C THR A 56 -7.16 14.19 -24.46
N PHE A 57 -5.85 14.39 -24.27
CA PHE A 57 -4.85 13.31 -24.26
C PHE A 57 -4.32 12.92 -22.87
N LEU A 58 -4.95 13.37 -21.77
CA LEU A 58 -4.56 12.98 -20.40
C LEU A 58 -5.68 12.30 -19.59
N SER A 59 -6.79 11.92 -20.22
CA SER A 59 -7.86 11.16 -19.54
C SER A 59 -8.06 9.74 -20.06
N SER A 60 -7.30 9.28 -21.05
CA SER A 60 -7.36 7.90 -21.55
C SER A 60 -6.41 6.97 -20.79
N GLU A 61 -6.50 6.98 -19.45
CA GLU A 61 -6.10 5.82 -18.62
C GLU A 61 -6.65 5.95 -17.19
N ILE A 62 -7.91 6.38 -17.04
CA ILE A 62 -8.73 5.91 -15.91
C ILE A 62 -9.23 4.50 -16.26
N ASN A 63 -8.30 3.60 -16.57
CA ASN A 63 -8.49 2.24 -16.10
C ASN A 63 -8.59 2.41 -14.59
N SER A 64 -9.67 1.90 -14.00
CA SER A 64 -9.86 1.81 -12.57
C SER A 64 -8.67 1.10 -11.93
N LYS A 65 -7.58 1.85 -11.69
CA LYS A 65 -6.52 1.51 -10.77
C LYS A 65 -7.26 1.35 -9.46
N LYS A 66 -7.56 0.10 -9.14
CA LYS A 66 -7.92 -0.36 -7.81
C LYS A 66 -7.10 0.50 -6.86
N ALA A 67 -7.79 1.32 -6.05
CA ALA A 67 -7.11 2.21 -5.13
C ALA A 67 -6.04 1.38 -4.41
N GLY A 68 -4.78 1.82 -4.56
CA GLY A 68 -3.66 1.08 -4.01
C GLY A 68 -3.87 0.90 -2.51
N ASN A 69 -3.30 -0.15 -1.95
CA ASN A 69 -3.35 -0.32 -0.51
C ASN A 69 -2.46 0.75 0.14
N PHE A 70 -2.97 1.56 1.08
CA PHE A 70 -2.15 2.57 1.75
C PHE A 70 -2.64 2.91 3.15
N ILE A 71 -1.75 3.49 3.96
CA ILE A 71 -2.03 4.08 5.27
C ILE A 71 -1.51 5.51 5.25
N ARG A 72 -2.36 6.47 5.59
CA ARG A 72 -1.99 7.88 5.77
C ARG A 72 -2.02 8.25 7.25
N LEU A 73 -0.94 8.91 7.66
CA LEU A 73 -0.67 9.28 9.04
C LEU A 73 -0.45 10.79 9.11
N GLU A 74 -0.91 11.40 10.18
CA GLU A 74 -0.73 12.81 10.49
C GLU A 74 -0.28 12.95 11.94
N LEU A 75 0.82 13.64 12.19
CA LEU A 75 1.26 14.02 13.52
C LEU A 75 1.02 15.52 13.70
N SER A 76 0.25 15.89 14.71
CA SER A 76 -0.08 17.29 15.00
C SER A 76 0.27 17.69 16.43
N ASN A 77 0.71 18.93 16.58
CA ASN A 77 0.69 19.64 17.85
C ASN A 77 -0.30 20.83 17.76
N SER A 78 -0.28 21.75 18.71
CA SER A 78 -1.19 22.90 18.71
C SER A 78 -0.93 23.94 17.60
N LYS A 79 0.16 23.83 16.83
CA LYS A 79 0.62 24.86 15.87
C LYS A 79 0.96 24.31 14.49
N ASN A 80 1.53 23.11 14.43
CA ASN A 80 2.12 22.53 13.23
C ASN A 80 1.64 21.08 13.09
N THR A 81 1.58 20.65 11.84
CA THR A 81 1.24 19.30 11.44
C THR A 81 2.31 18.76 10.50
N ASP A 82 2.47 17.45 10.48
CA ASP A 82 3.31 16.73 9.54
C ASP A 82 2.63 15.43 9.12
N GLU A 83 2.86 14.98 7.89
CA GLU A 83 2.18 13.83 7.30
C GLU A 83 3.17 12.80 6.76
N ALA A 84 2.80 11.54 6.87
CA ALA A 84 3.52 10.43 6.24
C ALA A 84 2.53 9.45 5.62
N ILE A 85 2.94 8.83 4.51
CA ILE A 85 2.13 7.85 3.78
C ILE A 85 2.94 6.58 3.58
N ILE A 86 2.31 5.45 3.86
CA ILE A 86 2.83 4.12 3.53
C ILE A 86 1.94 3.54 2.44
N VAL A 87 2.52 3.20 1.30
CA VAL A 87 1.83 2.65 0.14
C VAL A 87 2.33 1.22 -0.09
N PHE A 88 1.41 0.26 -0.15
CA PHE A 88 1.73 -1.14 -0.40
C PHE A 88 1.51 -1.45 -1.88
N THR A 89 2.60 -1.80 -2.56
CA THR A 89 2.59 -2.11 -4.00
C THR A 89 3.34 -3.41 -4.25
N GLU A 90 2.77 -4.27 -5.09
CA GLU A 90 3.43 -5.51 -5.51
C GLU A 90 4.72 -5.20 -6.27
N GLY A 91 5.83 -5.85 -5.89
CA GLY A 91 7.15 -5.63 -6.49
C GLY A 91 7.94 -4.44 -5.94
N ALA A 92 7.39 -3.69 -4.98
CA ALA A 92 8.17 -2.70 -4.23
C ALA A 92 9.15 -3.37 -3.25
N ASN A 93 10.18 -2.64 -2.82
CA ASN A 93 11.21 -3.14 -1.91
C ASN A 93 10.99 -2.57 -0.51
N ALA A 94 11.18 -3.38 0.53
CA ALA A 94 11.10 -2.91 1.91
C ALA A 94 12.31 -2.07 2.34
N ALA A 95 13.42 -2.12 1.58
CA ALA A 95 14.57 -1.23 1.71
C ALA A 95 14.39 0.02 0.83
N TYR A 96 15.10 1.09 1.18
CA TYR A 96 15.03 2.36 0.44
C TYR A 96 15.22 2.18 -1.08
N SER A 97 14.26 2.70 -1.83
CA SER A 97 14.16 2.60 -3.28
C SER A 97 14.00 3.97 -3.92
N THR A 98 14.16 4.04 -5.24
CA THR A 98 13.98 5.29 -6.00
C THR A 98 12.54 5.77 -6.03
N GLY A 99 11.57 4.91 -5.73
CA GLY A 99 10.16 5.29 -5.60
C GLY A 99 9.87 6.05 -4.31
N ASP A 100 10.72 5.91 -3.29
CA ASP A 100 10.48 6.48 -1.97
C ASP A 100 10.77 7.98 -1.90
N ALA A 101 9.89 8.71 -1.23
CA ALA A 101 10.10 10.13 -0.97
C ALA A 101 10.88 10.29 0.34
N VAL A 102 12.13 10.75 0.23
CA VAL A 102 12.97 11.06 1.37
C VAL A 102 12.29 12.12 2.25
N TYR A 103 12.33 11.90 3.57
CA TYR A 103 11.79 12.86 4.51
C TYR A 103 12.66 14.13 4.58
N PHE A 104 12.02 15.30 4.48
CA PHE A 104 12.68 16.59 4.63
C PHE A 104 12.39 17.17 6.01
N THR A 105 13.44 17.43 6.77
CA THR A 105 13.34 18.07 8.09
C THR A 105 13.12 19.57 7.95
N GLY A 106 12.30 20.16 8.82
CA GLY A 106 12.10 21.62 8.84
C GLY A 106 10.92 22.10 9.68
N SER A 107 10.00 21.19 10.03
CA SER A 107 8.87 21.49 10.92
C SER A 107 9.24 21.28 12.39
N THR A 108 8.42 21.83 13.29
CA THR A 108 8.56 21.61 14.75
C THR A 108 8.02 20.26 15.19
N VAL A 109 7.25 19.59 14.35
CA VAL A 109 6.83 18.19 14.51
C VAL A 109 7.32 17.44 13.28
N SER A 110 7.75 16.21 13.50
CA SER A 110 8.30 15.38 12.44
C SER A 110 7.72 13.99 12.51
N LEU A 111 7.18 13.55 11.38
CA LEU A 111 6.64 12.22 11.20
C LEU A 111 7.20 11.63 9.92
N SER A 112 7.87 10.50 10.05
CA SER A 112 8.30 9.70 8.89
C SER A 112 8.14 8.23 9.20
N SER A 113 8.00 7.42 8.16
CA SER A 113 8.19 5.97 8.31
C SER A 113 9.64 5.62 8.04
N LEU A 114 10.08 4.46 8.55
CA LEU A 114 11.40 3.92 8.28
C LEU A 114 11.29 2.74 7.34
N THR A 115 12.18 2.70 6.37
CA THR A 115 12.49 1.50 5.60
C THR A 115 13.31 0.51 6.43
N THR A 116 13.46 -0.72 5.96
CA THR A 116 14.22 -1.77 6.66
C THR A 116 15.70 -1.44 6.87
N ASP A 117 16.27 -0.57 6.04
CA ASP A 117 17.62 0.00 6.16
C ASP A 117 17.68 1.28 7.01
N MET A 118 16.62 1.57 7.79
CA MET A 118 16.54 2.70 8.73
C MET A 118 16.57 4.10 8.07
N GLN A 119 16.18 4.20 6.80
CA GLN A 119 16.09 5.47 6.09
C GLN A 119 14.73 6.14 6.36
N ASN A 120 14.74 7.42 6.72
CA ASN A 120 13.52 8.19 6.98
C ASN A 120 12.86 8.62 5.66
N VAL A 121 11.61 8.24 5.47
CA VAL A 121 10.83 8.51 4.27
C VAL A 121 9.43 9.06 4.61
N ALA A 122 9.01 10.09 3.88
CA ALA A 122 7.69 10.71 3.98
C ALA A 122 6.64 9.90 3.22
N ILE A 123 7.02 9.35 2.05
CA ILE A 123 6.20 8.41 1.28
C ILE A 123 7.02 7.14 1.13
N ASN A 124 6.48 6.03 1.62
CA ASN A 124 7.16 4.75 1.71
C ASN A 124 6.43 3.70 0.89
N PHE A 125 7.06 3.23 -0.17
CA PHE A 125 6.58 2.17 -1.03
C PHE A 125 7.05 0.83 -0.49
N MET A 126 6.17 0.21 0.29
CA MET A 126 6.40 -1.11 0.85
C MET A 126 5.90 -2.20 -0.12
N PRO A 127 6.45 -3.43 -0.02
CA PRO A 127 5.92 -4.61 -0.70
C PRO A 127 4.42 -4.84 -0.43
N ALA A 128 3.86 -5.89 -1.05
CA ALA A 128 2.48 -6.25 -0.82
C ALA A 128 2.18 -6.45 0.69
N VAL A 129 0.96 -6.08 1.11
CA VAL A 129 0.55 -6.03 2.53
C VAL A 129 0.64 -7.39 3.24
N ASP A 130 0.59 -8.50 2.50
CA ASP A 130 0.75 -9.86 2.99
C ASP A 130 2.21 -10.26 3.25
N GLN A 131 3.17 -9.50 2.72
CA GLN A 131 4.61 -9.73 2.89
C GLN A 131 5.22 -8.89 4.01
N ILE A 132 4.46 -7.96 4.58
CA ILE A 132 4.92 -7.03 5.61
C ILE A 132 4.14 -7.25 6.91
N THR A 133 4.88 -7.42 8.00
CA THR A 133 4.32 -7.57 9.35
C THR A 133 4.46 -6.29 10.18
N GLU A 134 5.52 -5.52 9.95
CA GLU A 134 5.86 -4.35 10.75
C GLU A 134 6.42 -3.22 9.87
N VAL A 135 5.99 -1.99 10.14
CA VAL A 135 6.61 -0.76 9.61
C VAL A 135 6.89 0.19 10.76
N LYS A 136 8.16 0.53 10.97
CA LYS A 136 8.58 1.45 12.03
C LYS A 136 8.26 2.90 11.67
N LEU A 137 7.89 3.67 12.69
CA LEU A 137 7.64 5.11 12.58
C LEU A 137 8.64 5.89 13.40
N LYS A 138 9.02 7.06 12.88
CA LYS A 138 9.73 8.09 13.60
C LYS A 138 8.77 9.23 13.88
N ALA A 139 8.48 9.46 15.16
CA ALA A 139 7.69 10.60 15.61
C ALA A 139 8.54 11.45 16.55
N ASP A 140 8.75 12.72 16.21
CA ASP A 140 9.55 13.62 17.03
C ASP A 140 9.00 15.06 16.97
N ALA A 141 9.38 15.89 17.94
CA ALA A 141 9.03 17.30 18.03
C ALA A 141 10.26 18.16 18.37
N ALA A 142 10.21 19.48 18.20
CA ALA A 142 11.31 20.36 18.57
C ALA A 142 11.42 20.57 20.09
N VAL A 143 10.29 20.49 20.81
CA VAL A 143 10.17 20.72 22.26
C VAL A 143 9.26 19.67 22.89
N SER A 144 9.37 19.47 24.21
CA SER A 144 8.45 18.60 24.94
C SER A 144 7.01 19.13 24.86
N GLY A 145 6.03 18.24 24.68
CA GLY A 145 4.64 18.64 24.54
C GLY A 145 3.70 17.49 24.20
N LYS A 146 2.40 17.79 24.27
CA LYS A 146 1.33 16.89 23.83
C LYS A 146 1.24 16.90 22.30
N VAL A 147 1.19 15.73 21.71
CA VAL A 147 1.05 15.51 20.27
C VAL A 147 -0.02 14.46 20.00
N LYS A 148 -0.59 14.51 18.80
CA LYS A 148 -1.62 13.58 18.35
C LYS A 148 -1.18 12.92 17.07
N LEU A 149 -1.11 11.59 17.06
CA LEU A 149 -0.90 10.79 15.86
C LEU A 149 -2.26 10.30 15.37
N LYS A 150 -2.66 10.73 14.17
CA LYS A 150 -3.93 10.41 13.56
C LYS A 150 -3.73 9.55 12.32
N PHE A 151 -4.48 8.47 12.22
CA PHE A 151 -4.63 7.65 11.03
C PHE A 151 -5.76 8.26 10.20
N THR A 152 -5.40 9.14 9.26
CA THR A 152 -6.39 9.91 8.49
C THR A 152 -7.11 9.06 7.47
N ASP A 153 -6.42 8.08 6.88
CA ASP A 153 -7.00 7.13 5.93
C ASP A 153 -6.27 5.79 6.00
N ILE A 154 -7.03 4.70 5.97
CA ILE A 154 -6.52 3.32 5.98
C ILE A 154 -7.25 2.56 4.86
N HIS A 155 -6.62 2.52 3.69
CA HIS A 155 -7.11 1.78 2.55
C HIS A 155 -6.45 0.40 2.49
N LEU A 156 -6.91 -0.53 3.33
CA LEU A 156 -6.45 -1.92 3.34
C LEU A 156 -7.65 -2.89 3.27
N PRO A 157 -7.47 -4.12 2.74
CA PRO A 157 -8.53 -5.12 2.74
C PRO A 157 -9.03 -5.41 4.16
N LYS A 158 -10.32 -5.75 4.29
CA LYS A 158 -10.98 -5.92 5.60
C LYS A 158 -10.38 -7.05 6.44
N ASP A 159 -9.75 -8.02 5.78
CA ASP A 159 -9.13 -9.17 6.43
C ASP A 159 -7.80 -8.81 7.14
N PHE A 160 -7.25 -7.61 6.86
CA PHE A 160 -6.07 -7.09 7.53
C PHE A 160 -6.46 -6.18 8.71
N GLU A 161 -5.96 -6.54 9.88
CA GLU A 161 -5.99 -5.71 11.07
C GLU A 161 -4.72 -4.87 11.15
N VAL A 162 -4.86 -3.63 11.60
CA VAL A 162 -3.75 -2.69 11.76
C VAL A 162 -3.72 -2.27 13.21
N PHE A 163 -2.54 -2.38 13.81
CA PHE A 163 -2.28 -1.98 15.18
C PHE A 163 -1.13 -0.98 15.23
N LEU A 164 -1.20 -0.05 16.17
CA LEU A 164 -0.09 0.78 16.60
C LEU A 164 0.47 0.17 17.88
N GLU A 165 1.72 -0.27 17.81
CA GLU A 165 2.52 -0.67 18.97
C GLU A 165 3.26 0.54 19.51
N ASP A 166 3.12 0.79 20.82
CA ASP A 166 3.89 1.79 21.57
C ASP A 166 4.85 1.06 22.51
N ASP A 167 6.13 1.00 22.15
CA ASP A 167 7.19 0.33 22.91
C ASP A 167 7.47 0.99 24.26
N TYR A 168 7.12 2.27 24.42
CA TYR A 168 7.32 2.98 25.68
C TYR A 168 6.26 2.64 26.73
N LEU A 169 5.01 2.46 26.29
CA LEU A 169 3.89 2.09 27.17
C LEU A 169 3.57 0.59 27.16
N HIS A 170 4.22 -0.17 26.27
CA HIS A 170 3.94 -1.58 25.99
C HIS A 170 2.46 -1.83 25.66
N THR A 171 1.88 -0.95 24.83
CA THR A 171 0.46 -1.02 24.44
C THR A 171 0.32 -1.30 22.96
N LEU A 172 -0.65 -2.15 22.60
CA LEU A 172 -1.04 -2.43 21.23
C LEU A 172 -2.46 -1.90 20.99
N THR A 173 -2.59 -0.85 20.18
CA THR A 173 -3.87 -0.16 19.93
C THR A 173 -4.37 -0.46 18.52
N ASN A 174 -5.62 -0.92 18.37
CA ASN A 174 -6.21 -1.13 17.06
C ASN A 174 -6.64 0.21 16.42
N VAL A 175 -5.98 0.58 15.33
CA VAL A 175 -6.15 1.89 14.69
C VAL A 175 -7.31 1.95 13.70
N ARG A 176 -7.89 0.80 13.32
CA ARG A 176 -9.15 0.78 12.55
C ARG A 176 -10.35 1.20 13.41
N SER A 177 -10.33 0.88 14.71
CA SER A 177 -11.37 1.31 15.66
C SER A 177 -11.09 2.66 16.29
N HIS A 178 -9.80 3.02 16.44
CA HIS A 178 -9.37 4.22 17.13
C HIS A 178 -8.33 4.98 16.31
N CYS A 179 -8.80 5.91 15.47
CA CYS A 179 -7.96 6.57 14.48
C CYS A 179 -7.07 7.69 15.04
N VAL A 180 -7.11 8.00 16.34
CA VAL A 180 -6.35 9.10 16.94
C VAL A 180 -5.67 8.61 18.22
N TYR A 181 -4.34 8.69 18.28
CA TYR A 181 -3.53 8.32 19.43
C TYR A 181 -2.85 9.55 20.02
N GLU A 182 -3.18 9.91 21.26
CA GLU A 182 -2.61 11.07 21.94
C GLU A 182 -1.47 10.65 22.86
N PHE A 183 -0.33 11.35 22.78
CA PHE A 183 0.83 11.06 23.63
C PHE A 183 1.64 12.32 23.95
N ILE A 184 2.57 12.18 24.88
CA ILE A 184 3.52 13.24 25.26
C ILE A 184 4.89 12.86 24.75
N ILE A 185 5.56 13.83 24.11
CA ILE A 185 6.99 13.80 23.84
C ILE A 185 7.68 14.56 24.97
N ASP A 186 8.67 13.93 25.59
CA ASP A 186 9.54 14.55 26.57
C ASP A 186 11.01 14.47 26.11
N LYS A 187 11.60 15.64 25.80
CA LYS A 187 12.99 15.76 25.39
C LYS A 187 14.01 15.38 26.46
N ALA A 188 13.59 15.24 27.73
CA ALA A 188 14.44 14.65 28.77
C ALA A 188 14.47 13.12 28.71
N ASN A 189 13.50 12.47 28.04
CA ASN A 189 13.39 11.02 27.96
C ASN A 189 13.41 10.52 26.49
N PRO A 190 14.54 9.97 26.01
CA PRO A 190 14.68 9.52 24.62
C PRO A 190 13.74 8.37 24.23
N ALA A 191 13.16 7.63 25.19
CA ALA A 191 12.19 6.59 24.89
C ALA A 191 10.83 7.14 24.44
N THR A 192 10.57 8.44 24.65
CA THR A 192 9.28 9.06 24.32
C THR A 192 9.18 9.61 22.90
N PHE A 193 10.29 9.64 22.15
CA PHE A 193 10.37 10.19 20.79
C PHE A 193 11.35 9.43 19.90
N GLY A 194 11.37 9.76 18.61
CA GLY A 194 12.26 9.16 17.62
C GLY A 194 11.67 7.89 17.00
N SER A 195 12.55 6.98 16.57
CA SER A 195 12.21 5.80 15.76
C SER A 195 12.01 4.50 16.55
N ALA A 196 12.17 4.55 17.88
CA ALA A 196 12.16 3.37 18.74
C ALA A 196 10.84 3.20 19.50
N ARG A 197 9.88 4.11 19.31
CA ARG A 197 8.65 4.12 20.10
C ARG A 197 7.47 3.48 19.37
N PHE A 198 7.31 3.76 18.09
CA PHE A 198 6.10 3.41 17.36
C PHE A 198 6.38 2.49 16.19
N SER A 199 5.63 1.39 16.16
CA SER A 199 5.60 0.45 15.06
C SER A 199 4.16 0.21 14.63
N ILE A 200 3.92 0.20 13.32
CA ILE A 200 2.65 -0.24 12.75
C ILE A 200 2.76 -1.74 12.52
N ILE A 201 1.93 -2.50 13.22
CA ILE A 201 1.82 -3.94 13.06
C ILE A 201 0.63 -4.23 12.16
N ILE A 202 0.89 -4.97 11.09
CA ILE A 202 -0.12 -5.42 10.13
C ILE A 202 -0.27 -6.92 10.31
N LYS A 203 -1.50 -7.33 10.65
CA LYS A 203 -1.83 -8.73 10.85
C LYS A 203 -2.83 -9.18 9.81
N ASP A 204 -2.47 -10.20 9.04
CA ASP A 204 -3.44 -10.93 8.22
C ASP A 204 -4.32 -11.76 9.17
N ASN A 205 -5.55 -11.30 9.40
CA ASN A 205 -6.58 -12.03 10.13
C ASN A 205 -7.55 -12.72 9.15
N SER A 206 -7.15 -12.87 7.88
CA SER A 206 -7.81 -13.79 6.98
C SER A 206 -7.88 -15.13 7.70
N PRO A 207 -9.07 -15.76 7.77
CA PRO A 207 -9.18 -17.08 8.37
C PRO A 207 -8.14 -17.96 7.68
N VAL A 208 -7.22 -18.51 8.48
CA VAL A 208 -6.34 -19.59 8.04
C VAL A 208 -7.30 -20.72 7.70
N LEU A 209 -7.71 -20.80 6.44
CA LEU A 209 -8.27 -22.02 5.93
C LEU A 209 -7.11 -23.00 5.98
N MET A 210 -7.03 -23.77 7.07
CA MET A 210 -6.54 -25.14 6.96
C MET A 210 -7.14 -25.64 5.66
N VAL A 211 -6.29 -26.03 4.71
CA VAL A 211 -6.75 -26.63 3.47
C VAL A 211 -7.44 -27.92 3.90
N ASN A 212 -8.72 -27.83 4.22
CA ASN A 212 -9.51 -28.99 4.56
C ASN A 212 -9.55 -29.82 3.28
N GLU A 213 -9.21 -31.09 3.41
CA GLU A 213 -9.56 -32.08 2.39
C GLU A 213 -11.08 -31.97 2.21
N MET A 214 -11.50 -31.47 1.05
CA MET A 214 -12.92 -31.39 0.75
C MET A 214 -13.37 -32.75 0.24
N ASN A 215 -14.50 -33.24 0.75
CA ASN A 215 -15.05 -34.49 0.29
C ASN A 215 -15.81 -34.24 -1.01
N VAL A 216 -15.40 -34.93 -2.07
CA VAL A 216 -16.07 -34.91 -3.37
C VAL A 216 -16.72 -36.26 -3.64
N TYR A 217 -17.93 -36.24 -4.17
CA TYR A 217 -18.72 -37.45 -4.43
C TYR A 217 -19.63 -37.28 -5.66
N PRO A 218 -19.91 -38.36 -6.42
CA PRO A 218 -19.35 -39.70 -6.22
C PRO A 218 -17.87 -39.75 -6.59
N ASN A 219 -17.14 -40.70 -6.01
CA ASN A 219 -15.77 -41.01 -6.39
C ASN A 219 -15.66 -42.54 -6.37
N PRO A 220 -15.64 -43.22 -7.53
CA PRO A 220 -15.42 -42.70 -8.89
C PRO A 220 -16.60 -41.87 -9.46
N VAL A 221 -16.31 -40.98 -10.42
CA VAL A 221 -17.29 -40.08 -11.07
C VAL A 221 -17.36 -40.29 -12.58
N ASN A 222 -18.55 -40.11 -13.17
CA ASN A 222 -18.74 -40.08 -14.62
C ASN A 222 -18.81 -38.64 -15.17
N ASN A 223 -19.73 -37.82 -14.66
CA ASN A 223 -19.96 -36.48 -15.22
C ASN A 223 -19.92 -35.37 -14.18
N ILE A 224 -20.65 -35.50 -13.06
CA ILE A 224 -20.84 -34.38 -12.13
C ILE A 224 -20.30 -34.76 -10.75
N LEU A 225 -19.42 -33.90 -10.21
CA LEU A 225 -18.99 -33.97 -8.82
C LEU A 225 -19.89 -33.09 -7.93
N ASN A 226 -20.12 -33.55 -6.71
CA ASN A 226 -20.68 -32.77 -5.61
C ASN A 226 -19.62 -32.57 -4.55
N VAL A 227 -19.65 -31.44 -3.85
CA VAL A 227 -18.63 -31.05 -2.87
C VAL A 227 -19.31 -30.84 -1.51
N THR A 228 -18.90 -31.58 -0.48
CA THR A 228 -19.28 -31.28 0.90
C THR A 228 -18.25 -30.35 1.51
N VAL A 229 -18.67 -29.12 1.83
CA VAL A 229 -17.80 -28.13 2.50
C VAL A 229 -18.00 -28.24 4.02
N PRO A 230 -16.97 -28.57 4.80
CA PRO A 230 -17.06 -28.50 6.26
C PRO A 230 -17.12 -27.03 6.69
N ALA A 231 -18.28 -26.61 7.18
CA ALA A 231 -18.56 -25.29 7.78
C ALA A 231 -18.26 -24.06 6.91
N GLY A 232 -19.19 -23.72 6.02
CA GLY A 232 -19.22 -22.43 5.33
C GLY A 232 -20.11 -22.47 4.09
N ASN A 233 -21.12 -21.59 4.02
CA ASN A 233 -21.98 -21.43 2.84
C ASN A 233 -21.21 -20.79 1.68
N ILE A 234 -20.31 -21.52 1.04
CA ILE A 234 -19.54 -21.00 -0.11
C ILE A 234 -20.36 -21.25 -1.38
N LYS A 235 -21.24 -20.30 -1.70
CA LYS A 235 -22.05 -20.33 -2.93
C LYS A 235 -21.25 -19.87 -4.15
N ASP A 236 -20.24 -19.02 -3.93
CA ASP A 236 -19.45 -18.37 -4.97
C ASP A 236 -18.02 -18.94 -5.02
N VAL A 237 -17.86 -20.14 -5.56
CA VAL A 237 -16.55 -20.76 -5.82
C VAL A 237 -16.24 -20.85 -7.30
N LYS A 238 -14.98 -20.72 -7.65
CA LYS A 238 -14.38 -21.22 -8.89
C LYS A 238 -13.65 -22.52 -8.58
N TRP A 239 -13.62 -23.43 -9.54
CA TRP A 239 -12.87 -24.68 -9.43
C TRP A 239 -11.94 -24.86 -10.62
N THR A 240 -10.87 -25.61 -10.41
CA THR A 240 -9.90 -25.96 -11.45
C THR A 240 -9.42 -27.39 -11.24
N VAL A 241 -9.46 -28.18 -12.30
CA VAL A 241 -9.01 -29.57 -12.34
C VAL A 241 -7.62 -29.64 -12.96
N TYR A 242 -6.77 -30.43 -12.32
CA TYR A 242 -5.41 -30.72 -12.72
C TYR A 242 -5.23 -32.24 -12.88
N ASP A 243 -4.39 -32.65 -13.82
CA ASP A 243 -3.89 -34.02 -13.87
C ASP A 243 -2.83 -34.27 -12.79
N VAL A 244 -2.36 -35.51 -12.68
CA VAL A 244 -1.28 -35.89 -11.75
C VAL A 244 0.08 -35.23 -12.04
N MET A 245 0.25 -34.67 -13.24
CA MET A 245 1.45 -33.94 -13.65
C MET A 245 1.34 -32.43 -13.38
N GLY A 246 0.18 -31.96 -12.88
CA GLY A 246 -0.08 -30.56 -12.56
C GLY A 246 -0.58 -29.72 -13.74
N ASN A 247 -0.87 -30.32 -14.90
CA ASN A 247 -1.43 -29.59 -16.03
C ASN A 247 -2.92 -29.28 -15.77
N LYS A 248 -3.31 -28.03 -16.01
CA LYS A 248 -4.70 -27.61 -15.91
C LYS A 248 -5.51 -28.17 -17.08
N TRP A 249 -6.56 -28.93 -16.78
CA TRP A 249 -7.48 -29.47 -17.78
C TRP A 249 -8.75 -28.64 -17.92
N LEU A 250 -9.45 -28.43 -16.81
CA LEU A 250 -10.77 -27.81 -16.82
C LEU A 250 -10.92 -26.79 -15.69
N SER A 251 -11.75 -25.77 -15.90
CA SER A 251 -12.13 -24.85 -14.83
C SER A 251 -13.54 -24.36 -15.03
N GLY A 252 -14.24 -24.09 -13.93
CA GLY A 252 -15.59 -23.54 -13.94
C GLY A 252 -15.92 -22.83 -12.64
N ALA A 253 -17.21 -22.56 -12.44
CA ALA A 253 -17.74 -21.92 -11.24
C ALA A 253 -18.88 -22.74 -10.63
N GLY A 254 -19.19 -22.48 -9.37
CA GLY A 254 -20.24 -23.16 -8.61
C GLY A 254 -19.79 -24.45 -7.91
N VAL A 255 -20.71 -25.05 -7.15
CA VAL A 255 -20.44 -26.21 -6.27
C VAL A 255 -20.69 -27.58 -6.93
N LYS A 256 -21.02 -27.58 -8.23
CA LYS A 256 -21.23 -28.80 -9.03
C LYS A 256 -20.30 -28.80 -10.25
N PRO A 257 -19.02 -29.19 -10.09
CA PRO A 257 -18.11 -29.32 -11.21
C PRO A 257 -18.60 -30.36 -12.21
N ASP A 258 -18.73 -29.98 -13.48
CA ASP A 258 -18.88 -30.90 -14.59
C ASP A 258 -17.49 -31.33 -15.07
N VAL A 259 -17.25 -32.63 -15.09
CA VAL A 259 -16.00 -33.31 -15.43
C VAL A 259 -16.22 -34.36 -16.53
N GLY A 260 -17.36 -34.31 -17.24
CA GLY A 260 -17.70 -35.29 -18.29
C GLY A 260 -16.69 -35.33 -19.43
N ASP A 261 -16.06 -34.21 -19.76
CA ASP A 261 -15.08 -34.09 -20.85
C ASP A 261 -13.69 -34.64 -20.48
N LEU A 262 -13.47 -35.06 -19.23
CA LEU A 262 -12.20 -35.64 -18.82
C LEU A 262 -12.09 -37.11 -19.25
N PRO A 263 -10.95 -37.54 -19.80
CA PRO A 263 -10.64 -38.95 -19.95
C PRO A 263 -10.66 -39.70 -18.60
N ALA A 264 -10.82 -41.02 -18.64
CA ALA A 264 -10.70 -41.84 -17.43
C ALA A 264 -9.29 -41.72 -16.83
N GLY A 265 -9.20 -41.49 -15.52
CA GLY A 265 -7.93 -41.20 -14.85
C GLY A 265 -8.07 -40.57 -13.47
N LEU A 266 -6.94 -40.39 -12.80
CA LEU A 266 -6.85 -39.73 -11.49
C LEU A 266 -6.61 -38.23 -11.66
N TYR A 267 -7.40 -37.41 -10.95
CA TYR A 267 -7.33 -35.96 -11.04
C TYR A 267 -7.33 -35.29 -9.66
N LEU A 268 -6.76 -34.09 -9.60
CA LEU A 268 -6.87 -33.20 -8.45
C LEU A 268 -7.77 -32.02 -8.80
N ILE A 269 -8.73 -31.70 -7.93
CA ILE A 269 -9.57 -30.52 -8.05
C ILE A 269 -9.25 -29.51 -6.94
N LYS A 270 -9.12 -28.25 -7.33
CA LYS A 270 -8.86 -27.11 -6.45
C LYS A 270 -10.04 -26.15 -6.51
N PHE A 271 -10.50 -25.70 -5.35
CA PHE A 271 -11.57 -24.71 -5.25
C PHE A 271 -11.03 -23.38 -4.73
N ILE A 272 -11.54 -22.28 -5.27
CA ILE A 272 -11.14 -20.89 -5.00
C ILE A 272 -12.41 -20.09 -4.72
N ASP A 273 -12.47 -19.37 -3.62
CA ASP A 273 -13.58 -18.45 -3.31
C ASP A 273 -13.44 -17.21 -4.19
N THR A 274 -14.49 -16.84 -4.92
CA THR A 274 -14.43 -15.72 -5.87
C THR A 274 -14.42 -14.36 -5.19
N ARG A 275 -14.82 -14.27 -3.92
CA ARG A 275 -14.91 -13.01 -3.16
C ARG A 275 -13.53 -12.47 -2.79
N ASN A 276 -12.60 -13.37 -2.49
CA ASN A 276 -11.25 -13.04 -2.06
C ASN A 276 -10.15 -13.71 -2.91
N ASN A 277 -10.52 -14.49 -3.93
CA ASN A 277 -9.62 -15.24 -4.80
C ASN A 277 -8.68 -16.22 -4.05
N ARG A 278 -9.10 -16.69 -2.86
CA ARG A 278 -8.30 -17.58 -2.00
C ARG A 278 -8.71 -19.05 -2.19
N VAL A 279 -7.76 -19.96 -1.99
CA VAL A 279 -8.00 -21.41 -2.08
C VAL A 279 -8.84 -21.88 -0.91
N VAL A 280 -9.99 -22.48 -1.21
CA VAL A 280 -10.95 -22.99 -0.22
C VAL A 280 -10.60 -24.40 0.23
N GLY A 281 -10.14 -25.23 -0.71
CA GLY A 281 -9.86 -26.63 -0.45
C GLY A 281 -9.41 -27.37 -1.70
N ARG A 282 -8.94 -28.59 -1.49
CA ARG A 282 -8.49 -29.50 -2.54
C ARG A 282 -9.08 -30.88 -2.32
N SER A 283 -9.26 -31.62 -3.40
CA SER A 283 -9.66 -33.02 -3.34
C SER A 283 -9.08 -33.81 -4.51
N LYS A 284 -8.96 -35.12 -4.33
CA LYS A 284 -8.60 -36.07 -5.39
C LYS A 284 -9.82 -36.90 -5.77
N PHE A 285 -10.00 -37.17 -7.05
CA PHE A 285 -11.09 -38.01 -7.54
C PHE A 285 -10.64 -38.87 -8.73
N LEU A 286 -11.30 -40.01 -8.89
CA LEU A 286 -11.13 -40.93 -10.00
C LEU A 286 -12.26 -40.71 -11.01
N LYS A 287 -11.91 -40.49 -12.27
CA LYS A 287 -12.83 -40.41 -13.41
C LYS A 287 -12.88 -41.78 -14.09
N GLU A 288 -14.10 -42.26 -14.33
CA GLU A 288 -14.40 -43.47 -15.13
C GLU A 288 -15.07 -43.12 -16.45
#